data_AF-A0A8J2JHY9-F1
#
_entry.id   AF-A0A8J2JHY9-F1
#
_cell.length_a   1.000
_cell.length_b   1.000
_cell.length_c   1.000
_cell.angle_alpha   90.00
_cell.angle_beta   90.00
_cell.angle_gamma   90.00
#
_symmetry.space_group_name_H-M   'P 1'
#
loop_
_entity.id
_entity.type
_entity.pdbx_description
1 polymer ?
#
loop_
_entity_poly.entity_id
_entity_poly.type
_entity_poly.pdbx_seq_one_letter_code
_entity_poly.pdbx_strand_id
1 'polypeptide(L)'
;MFNIKMSFYKEKFPNAGLMRRAKILNMFLLSILWFRMKTQDPPKDLLHNINEKIEAYLWNGNKRWVQRAFVYCKSAEGGLNVKHPQSQIQTFRVRHAIMILQKKYNPYFTEDCKTRILDYIHNNKGENESMLLLNHPYPRIQETVQ
;
A
#
# COMPACT_ATOMS: atom_id res chain seq x y z
N MET A 1 2.52 -8.29 -17.39
CA MET A 1 3.80 -7.61 -17.05
C MET A 1 4.20 -7.75 -15.57
N PHE A 2 3.33 -7.41 -14.61
CA PHE A 2 3.64 -7.51 -13.18
C PHE A 2 4.06 -8.92 -12.74
N ASN A 3 3.27 -9.95 -13.09
CA ASN A 3 3.61 -11.35 -12.75
C ASN A 3 4.94 -11.80 -13.37
N ILE A 4 5.22 -11.43 -14.63
CA ILE A 4 6.46 -11.80 -15.33
C ILE A 4 7.68 -11.23 -14.61
N LYS A 5 7.65 -9.95 -14.24
CA LYS A 5 8.73 -9.34 -13.46
C LYS A 5 8.86 -9.94 -12.07
N MET A 6 7.74 -10.28 -11.44
CA MET A 6 7.76 -10.89 -10.11
C MET A 6 8.43 -12.28 -10.14
N SER A 7 8.13 -13.11 -11.15
CA SER A 7 8.83 -14.38 -11.37
C SER A 7 10.32 -14.17 -11.65
N PHE A 8 10.67 -13.21 -12.50
CA PHE A 8 12.07 -12.88 -12.79
C PHE A 8 12.87 -12.52 -11.53
N TYR A 9 12.34 -11.68 -10.64
CA TYR A 9 13.05 -11.34 -9.40
C TYR A 9 13.09 -12.50 -8.39
N LYS A 10 12.08 -13.37 -8.40
CA LYS A 10 12.06 -14.59 -7.59
C LYS A 10 13.16 -15.56 -8.03
N GLU A 11 13.33 -15.76 -9.33
CA GLU A 11 14.37 -16.62 -9.91
C GLU A 11 15.76 -16.02 -9.77
N LYS A 12 15.90 -14.71 -9.97
CA LYS A 12 17.19 -14.01 -9.88
C LYS A 12 17.71 -13.91 -8.44
N PHE A 13 16.81 -13.85 -7.45
CA PHE A 13 17.18 -13.71 -6.04
C PHE A 13 16.39 -14.68 -5.15
N PRO A 14 16.63 -16.00 -5.27
CA PRO A 14 15.87 -17.01 -4.52
C PRO A 14 16.08 -16.85 -3.01
N ASN A 15 17.31 -16.57 -2.58
CA ASN A 15 17.71 -16.46 -1.18
C ASN A 15 17.68 -15.01 -0.64
N ALA A 16 16.93 -14.10 -1.28
CA ALA A 16 16.80 -12.75 -0.76
C ALA A 16 16.09 -12.74 0.60
N GLY A 17 16.70 -12.08 1.59
CA GLY A 17 16.05 -11.80 2.87
C GLY A 17 14.80 -10.91 2.72
N LEU A 18 13.96 -10.91 3.76
CA LEU A 18 12.65 -10.25 3.79
C LEU A 18 12.74 -8.76 3.43
N MET A 19 13.70 -8.04 4.03
CA MET A 19 13.95 -6.62 3.76
C MET A 19 14.36 -6.34 2.31
N ARG A 20 15.18 -7.22 1.72
CA ARG A 20 15.61 -7.07 0.33
C ARG A 20 14.44 -7.30 -0.63
N ARG A 21 13.58 -8.28 -0.35
CA ARG A 21 12.36 -8.53 -1.13
C ARG A 21 11.39 -7.35 -1.03
N ALA A 22 11.17 -6.81 0.16
CA ALA A 22 10.36 -5.60 0.36
C ALA A 22 10.90 -4.41 -0.46
N LYS A 23 12.23 -4.19 -0.45
CA LYS A 23 12.88 -3.13 -1.24
C LYS A 23 12.71 -3.33 -2.75
N ILE A 24 12.92 -4.54 -3.26
CA ILE A 24 12.70 -4.88 -4.68
C ILE A 24 11.24 -4.61 -5.07
N LEU A 25 10.31 -5.01 -4.20
CA LEU A 25 8.88 -4.86 -4.44
C LEU A 25 8.50 -3.37 -4.54
N ASN A 26 8.92 -2.56 -3.58
CA ASN A 26 8.69 -1.11 -3.59
C ASN A 26 9.29 -0.41 -4.81
N MET A 27 10.52 -0.77 -5.20
CA MET A 27 11.26 -0.03 -6.21
C MET A 27 10.88 -0.43 -7.64
N PHE A 28 10.65 -1.73 -7.88
CA PHE A 28 10.49 -2.24 -9.24
C PHE A 28 9.09 -2.77 -9.55
N LEU A 29 8.48 -3.50 -8.63
CA LEU A 29 7.18 -4.15 -8.88
C LEU A 29 6.03 -3.15 -8.72
N LEU A 30 6.01 -2.45 -7.59
CA LEU A 30 4.97 -1.49 -7.26
C LEU A 30 5.03 -0.23 -8.14
N SER A 31 6.23 0.20 -8.54
CA SER A 31 6.41 1.37 -9.43
C SER A 31 5.64 1.24 -10.76
N ILE A 32 5.52 0.03 -11.29
CA ILE A 32 4.77 -0.24 -12.52
C ILE A 32 3.26 -0.14 -12.27
N LEU A 33 2.82 -0.61 -11.11
CA LEU A 33 1.41 -0.53 -10.72
C LEU A 33 1.00 0.92 -10.46
N TRP A 34 1.87 1.75 -9.88
CA TRP A 34 1.58 3.16 -9.59
C TRP A 34 1.18 3.95 -10.82
N PHE A 35 1.85 3.71 -11.96
CA PHE A 35 1.50 4.40 -13.20
C PHE A 35 0.06 4.10 -13.62
N ARG A 36 -0.35 2.83 -13.55
CA ARG A 36 -1.70 2.40 -13.93
C ARG A 36 -2.78 2.83 -12.93
N MET A 37 -2.48 2.72 -11.64
CA MET A 37 -3.42 3.08 -10.56
C MET A 37 -3.57 4.59 -10.36
N LYS A 38 -2.64 5.40 -10.91
CA LYS A 38 -2.80 6.87 -10.95
C LYS A 38 -3.86 7.30 -11.97
N THR A 39 -4.02 6.56 -13.06
CA THR A 39 -4.88 6.94 -14.19
C THR A 39 -6.26 6.30 -14.14
N GLN A 40 -6.39 5.14 -13.49
CA GLN A 40 -7.62 4.36 -13.46
C GLN A 40 -7.90 3.90 -12.04
N ASP A 41 -9.18 3.94 -11.64
CA ASP A 41 -9.63 3.37 -10.39
C ASP A 41 -9.71 1.85 -10.52
N PRO A 42 -8.87 1.08 -9.81
CA PRO A 42 -8.87 -0.35 -9.94
C PRO A 42 -10.11 -0.96 -9.25
N PRO A 43 -10.70 -2.03 -9.83
CA PRO A 43 -11.70 -2.84 -9.14
C PRO A 43 -11.16 -3.37 -7.80
N LYS A 44 -12.04 -3.51 -6.80
CA LYS A 44 -11.66 -3.99 -5.46
C LYS A 44 -11.00 -5.38 -5.52
N ASP A 45 -11.50 -6.25 -6.39
CA ASP A 45 -10.96 -7.61 -6.57
C ASP A 45 -9.53 -7.60 -7.12
N LEU A 46 -9.22 -6.65 -8.01
CA LEU A 46 -7.88 -6.48 -8.54
C LEU A 46 -6.89 -6.06 -7.44
N LEU A 47 -7.30 -5.14 -6.57
CA LEU A 47 -6.49 -4.70 -5.44
C LEU A 47 -6.25 -5.83 -4.44
N HIS A 48 -7.27 -6.63 -4.16
CA HIS A 48 -7.13 -7.80 -3.31
C HIS A 48 -6.10 -8.78 -3.88
N ASN A 49 -6.25 -9.13 -5.16
CA ASN A 49 -5.32 -10.01 -5.87
C ASN A 49 -3.88 -9.49 -5.89
N ILE A 50 -3.70 -8.16 -6.02
CA ILE A 50 -2.37 -7.53 -5.95
C ILE A 50 -1.78 -7.66 -4.55
N ASN A 51 -2.56 -7.39 -3.51
CA ASN A 51 -2.13 -7.52 -2.12
C ASN A 51 -1.68 -8.94 -1.78
N GLU A 52 -2.47 -9.95 -2.18
CA GLU A 52 -2.09 -11.35 -1.98
C GLU A 52 -0.80 -11.72 -2.71
N LYS A 53 -0.60 -11.24 -3.94
CA LYS A 53 0.62 -11.46 -4.71
C LYS A 53 1.85 -10.81 -4.08
N ILE A 54 1.70 -9.60 -3.56
CA ILE A 54 2.77 -8.89 -2.84
C ILE A 54 3.23 -9.70 -1.63
N GLU A 55 2.27 -10.19 -0.85
CA GLU A 55 2.54 -10.99 0.34
C GLU A 55 3.15 -12.34 -0.02
N ALA A 56 2.60 -13.04 -1.02
CA ALA A 56 3.13 -14.31 -1.50
C ALA A 56 4.59 -14.19 -1.97
N TYR A 57 4.94 -13.10 -2.65
CA TYR A 57 6.32 -12.81 -3.05
C TYR A 57 7.24 -12.55 -1.85
N LEU A 58 6.78 -11.74 -0.89
CA LEU A 58 7.55 -11.36 0.28
C LEU A 58 7.91 -12.58 1.14
N TRP A 59 6.90 -13.40 1.44
CA TRP A 59 7.05 -14.62 2.23
C TRP A 59 7.58 -15.81 1.41
N ASN A 60 7.73 -15.66 0.10
CA ASN A 60 8.18 -16.71 -0.82
C ASN A 60 7.38 -18.02 -0.67
N GLY A 61 6.06 -17.90 -0.47
CA GLY A 61 5.17 -19.03 -0.25
C GLY A 61 5.20 -19.63 1.16
N ASN A 62 6.02 -19.12 2.09
CA ASN A 62 6.03 -19.58 3.48
C ASN A 62 4.85 -19.02 4.28
N LYS A 63 4.44 -19.75 5.33
CA LYS A 63 3.41 -19.29 6.28
C LYS A 63 3.88 -18.03 7.02
N ARG A 64 2.93 -17.14 7.26
CA ARG A 64 3.10 -15.86 7.97
C ARG A 64 2.65 -16.03 9.41
N TRP A 65 3.54 -15.68 10.35
CA TRP A 65 3.29 -15.71 11.80
C TRP A 65 3.08 -14.30 12.36
N VAL A 66 3.02 -13.30 11.48
CA VAL A 66 2.96 -11.87 11.83
C VAL A 66 1.76 -11.24 11.15
N GLN A 67 1.15 -10.25 11.81
CA GLN A 67 0.01 -9.50 11.27
C GLN A 67 0.36 -8.80 9.95
N ARG A 68 -0.62 -8.66 9.05
CA ARG A 68 -0.45 -7.94 7.77
C ARG A 68 0.09 -6.52 7.95
N ALA A 69 -0.31 -5.85 9.04
CA ALA A 69 0.15 -4.50 9.37
C ALA A 69 1.69 -4.39 9.43
N PHE A 70 2.39 -5.44 9.87
CA PHE A 70 3.86 -5.45 9.93
C PHE A 70 4.53 -5.24 8.56
N VAL A 71 3.90 -5.73 7.49
CA VAL A 71 4.44 -5.62 6.12
C VAL A 71 4.47 -4.15 5.68
N TYR A 72 3.43 -3.40 6.04
CA TYR A 72 3.23 -2.02 5.59
C TYR A 72 3.77 -0.98 6.59
N CYS A 73 3.93 -1.37 7.85
CA CYS A 73 4.51 -0.56 8.92
C CYS A 73 5.92 -0.05 8.56
N LYS A 74 6.26 1.15 9.03
CA LYS A 74 7.53 1.82 8.70
C LYS A 74 8.71 1.03 9.25
N SER A 75 9.86 1.11 8.58
CA SER A 75 11.08 0.45 9.05
C SER A 75 11.59 0.98 10.38
N ALA A 76 11.32 2.26 10.70
CA ALA A 76 11.62 2.85 12.00
C ALA A 76 10.80 2.24 13.15
N GLU A 77 9.62 1.69 12.84
CA GLU A 77 8.71 1.03 13.78
C GLU A 77 8.90 -0.51 13.76
N GLY A 78 9.99 -0.99 13.14
CA GLY A 78 10.30 -2.42 13.02
C GLY A 78 9.59 -3.14 11.85
N GLY A 79 8.81 -2.43 11.03
CA GLY A 79 8.12 -3.00 9.87
C GLY A 79 8.97 -3.10 8.60
N LEU A 80 8.37 -3.62 7.53
CA LEU A 80 9.05 -3.82 6.23
C LEU A 80 8.89 -2.65 5.27
N ASN A 81 8.08 -1.66 5.63
CA ASN A 81 7.87 -0.43 4.88
C ASN A 81 7.44 -0.68 3.43
N VAL A 82 6.68 -1.75 3.19
CA VAL A 82 6.08 -1.98 1.88
C VAL A 82 4.94 -0.98 1.68
N LYS A 83 4.84 -0.38 0.51
CA LYS A 83 3.77 0.58 0.23
C LYS A 83 2.45 -0.13 -0.02
N HIS A 84 1.42 0.17 0.78
CA HIS A 84 0.10 -0.41 0.57
C HIS A 84 -0.58 0.17 -0.68
N PRO A 85 -1.05 -0.65 -1.64
CA PRO A 85 -1.66 -0.17 -2.87
C PRO A 85 -2.84 0.79 -2.69
N GLN A 86 -3.75 0.50 -1.74
CA GLN A 86 -4.90 1.36 -1.47
C GLN A 86 -4.48 2.72 -0.90
N SER A 87 -3.54 2.71 0.04
CA SER A 87 -3.00 3.94 0.66
C SER A 87 -2.35 4.83 -0.39
N GLN A 88 -1.63 4.21 -1.33
CA GLN A 88 -0.99 4.92 -2.42
C GLN A 88 -2.00 5.54 -3.40
N ILE A 89 -3.11 4.86 -3.71
CA ILE A 89 -4.19 5.43 -4.55
C ILE A 89 -4.81 6.65 -3.89
N GLN A 90 -5.17 6.54 -2.61
CA GLN A 90 -5.73 7.65 -1.86
C GLN A 90 -4.74 8.83 -1.82
N THR A 91 -3.46 8.56 -1.61
CA THR A 91 -2.40 9.58 -1.66
C THR A 91 -2.35 10.27 -3.02
N PHE A 92 -2.49 9.55 -4.14
CA PHE A 92 -2.55 10.16 -5.47
C PHE A 92 -3.77 11.05 -5.64
N ARG A 93 -4.94 10.63 -5.16
CA ARG A 93 -6.18 11.41 -5.23
C ARG A 93 -6.07 12.70 -4.42
N VAL A 94 -5.58 12.62 -3.18
CA VAL A 94 -5.39 13.82 -2.33
C VAL A 94 -4.40 14.78 -2.97
N ARG A 95 -3.25 14.29 -3.46
CA ARG A 95 -2.27 15.15 -4.16
C ARG A 95 -2.86 15.81 -5.39
N HIS A 96 -3.66 15.08 -6.17
CA HIS A 96 -4.31 15.63 -7.35
C HIS A 96 -5.33 16.71 -6.98
N ALA A 97 -6.14 16.48 -5.94
CA ALA A 97 -7.06 17.48 -5.41
C ALA A 97 -6.34 18.75 -4.97
N ILE A 98 -5.24 18.64 -4.20
CA ILE A 98 -4.41 19.80 -3.81
C ILE A 98 -3.94 20.58 -5.06
N MET A 99 -3.42 19.90 -6.08
CA MET A 99 -2.93 20.56 -7.29
C MET A 99 -4.03 21.32 -8.04
N ILE A 100 -5.23 20.76 -8.13
CA ILE A 100 -6.37 21.42 -8.78
C ILE A 100 -6.80 22.64 -7.97
N LEU A 101 -6.91 22.49 -6.65
CA LEU A 101 -7.30 23.57 -5.75
C LEU A 101 -6.34 24.76 -5.85
N GLN A 102 -5.03 24.50 -5.88
CA GLN A 102 -4.00 25.54 -6.03
C GLN A 102 -4.07 26.31 -7.36
N LYS A 103 -4.64 25.71 -8.43
CA LYS A 103 -4.65 26.31 -9.77
C LYS A 103 -5.87 27.19 -10.07
N LYS A 104 -7.01 27.02 -9.39
CA LYS A 104 -8.29 27.55 -9.92
C LYS A 104 -9.03 28.62 -9.12
N TYR A 105 -9.00 28.74 -7.78
CA TYR A 105 -9.85 29.75 -7.10
C TYR A 105 -9.44 30.17 -5.67
N ASN A 106 -9.92 31.38 -5.32
CA ASN A 106 -10.06 32.08 -4.03
C ASN A 106 -9.17 31.56 -2.87
N PRO A 107 -8.19 32.36 -2.40
CA PRO A 107 -7.23 31.96 -1.36
C PRO A 107 -7.89 31.45 -0.08
N TYR A 108 -9.10 31.91 0.24
CA TYR A 108 -9.81 31.49 1.44
C TYR A 108 -10.27 30.01 1.37
N PHE A 109 -10.78 29.57 0.22
CA PHE A 109 -11.21 28.19 0.02
C PHE A 109 -10.01 27.24 -0.13
N THR A 110 -8.93 27.73 -0.73
CA THR A 110 -7.70 26.94 -0.87
C THR A 110 -7.03 26.71 0.47
N GLU A 111 -7.01 27.70 1.36
CA GLU A 111 -6.45 27.56 2.71
C GLU A 111 -7.32 26.66 3.60
N ASP A 112 -8.65 26.77 3.59
CA ASP A 112 -9.52 25.83 4.34
C ASP A 112 -9.35 24.38 3.83
N CYS A 113 -9.31 24.16 2.51
CA CYS A 113 -9.07 22.84 1.95
C CYS A 113 -7.65 22.32 2.26
N LYS A 114 -6.62 23.16 2.15
CA LYS A 114 -5.24 22.78 2.54
C LYS A 114 -5.19 22.40 4.01
N THR A 115 -5.83 23.17 4.89
CA THR A 115 -5.85 22.93 6.33
C THR A 115 -6.51 21.59 6.61
N ARG A 116 -7.71 21.32 6.06
CA ARG A 116 -8.40 20.03 6.22
C ARG A 116 -7.64 18.85 5.63
N ILE A 117 -6.95 19.04 4.51
CA ILE A 117 -6.11 17.99 3.91
C ILE A 117 -4.84 17.76 4.73
N LEU A 118 -4.22 18.81 5.25
CA LEU A 118 -3.07 18.71 6.15
C LEU A 118 -3.47 18.09 7.49
N ASP A 119 -4.64 18.40 8.01
CA ASP A 119 -5.23 17.78 9.19
C ASP A 119 -5.54 16.31 8.91
N TYR A 120 -6.09 15.97 7.75
CA TYR A 120 -6.22 14.57 7.34
C TYR A 120 -4.86 13.88 7.28
N ILE A 121 -3.84 14.49 6.67
CA ILE A 121 -2.49 13.93 6.60
C ILE A 121 -1.83 13.86 7.99
N HIS A 122 -2.11 14.79 8.89
CA HIS A 122 -1.55 14.88 10.24
C HIS A 122 -2.22 13.88 11.20
N ASN A 123 -3.54 13.79 11.16
CA ASN A 123 -4.31 12.80 11.90
C ASN A 123 -4.02 11.37 11.39
N ASN A 124 -3.78 11.21 10.08
CA ASN A 124 -3.29 9.97 9.49
C ASN A 124 -1.75 9.80 9.51
N LYS A 125 -0.99 10.75 10.09
CA LYS A 125 0.47 10.61 10.29
C LYS A 125 0.76 9.75 11.53
N GLY A 126 -0.15 9.72 12.50
CA GLY A 126 -0.16 8.84 13.67
C GLY A 126 -1.02 7.57 13.47
N GLU A 127 -2.09 7.66 12.68
CA GLU A 127 -2.84 6.49 12.20
C GLU A 127 -2.17 5.91 10.95
N ASN A 128 -0.95 5.39 11.16
CA ASN A 128 -0.25 4.51 10.22
C ASN A 128 -1.23 3.49 9.65
N GLU A 129 -1.65 3.58 8.37
CA GLU A 129 -2.13 2.52 7.46
C GLU A 129 -2.99 1.33 8.00
N SER A 130 -3.46 1.39 9.24
CA SER A 130 -3.99 0.30 10.07
C SER A 130 -5.48 0.52 10.35
N MET A 131 -5.97 1.76 10.21
CA MET A 131 -7.40 2.09 10.35
C MET A 131 -8.21 1.91 9.05
N LEU A 132 -7.56 1.74 7.90
CA LEU A 132 -8.27 1.25 6.69
C LEU A 132 -8.50 -0.27 6.71
N LEU A 133 -8.00 -0.97 7.73
CA LEU A 133 -8.19 -2.40 7.94
C LEU A 133 -9.27 -2.73 8.99
N LEU A 134 -9.88 -1.74 9.66
CA LEU A 134 -10.81 -2.01 10.77
C LEU A 134 -12.31 -1.88 10.44
N ASN A 135 -12.69 -1.46 9.23
CA ASN A 135 -14.11 -1.33 8.84
C ASN A 135 -14.58 -2.33 7.76
N HIS A 136 -13.88 -3.45 7.56
CA HIS A 136 -14.42 -4.56 6.76
C HIS A 136 -14.63 -5.79 7.65
N PRO A 137 -15.88 -6.28 7.82
CA PRO A 137 -16.12 -7.49 8.57
C PRO A 137 -15.76 -8.67 7.68
N TYR A 138 -14.64 -9.33 7.94
CA TYR A 138 -14.43 -10.69 7.44
C TYR A 138 -13.98 -11.59 8.59
N PRO A 139 -14.57 -12.80 8.69
CA PRO A 139 -14.52 -13.62 9.88
C PRO A 139 -13.12 -14.20 10.09
N ARG A 140 -12.72 -14.30 11.37
CA ARG A 140 -11.60 -15.15 11.80
C ARG A 140 -11.88 -16.56 11.29
N ILE A 141 -10.98 -17.10 10.47
CA ILE A 141 -10.90 -18.54 10.24
C ILE A 141 -10.57 -19.14 11.60
N GLN A 142 -11.57 -19.77 12.23
CA GLN A 142 -11.39 -20.59 13.42
C GLN A 142 -10.57 -21.81 13.00
N GLU A 143 -9.53 -22.08 13.78
CA GLU A 143 -8.77 -23.32 13.76
C GLU A 143 -9.73 -24.47 14.06
N THR A 144 -9.93 -25.37 13.10
CA THR A 144 -10.41 -26.72 13.39
C THR A 144 -9.21 -27.66 13.33
N VAL A 145 -8.71 -27.95 14.52
CA VAL A 145 -7.98 -29.18 14.84
C VAL A 145 -8.93 -30.36 14.59
N GLN A 146 -8.54 -31.24 13.68
CA GLN A 146 -8.84 -32.68 13.73
C GLN A 146 -7.64 -33.43 13.16
#